data_AF-A0A613VYI7-F1
#
_entry.id   AF-A0A613VYI7-F1
#
_cell.length_a   1.000
_cell.length_b   1.000
_cell.length_c   1.000
_cell.angle_alpha   90.00
_cell.angle_beta   90.00
_cell.angle_gamma   90.00
#
_symmetry.space_group_name_H-M   'P 1'
#
loop_
_entity.id
_entity.type
_entity.pdbx_description
1 polymer ?
#
loop_
_entity_poly.entity_id
_entity_poly.type
_entity_poly.pdbx_seq_one_letter_code
_entity_poly.pdbx_strand_id
1 'polypeptide(L)'
;YSYFSLMYLISAFVRKPGGFDFLERAIKITTKEKVYNIIISDLTRKWSQAEVAGKLFMSVSSLKRKLAAEEVSFSKIYLDARMNQAIKLLRMGAGNISQVATMCGYDTPSYFIAIFKRHFKITPLSFMRTMNH
;
A
#
# COMPACT_ATOMS: atom_id res chain seq x y z
N TYR A 1 2.20 -29.68 -14.75
CA TYR A 1 3.42 -29.66 -13.93
C TYR A 1 3.36 -28.63 -12.79
N SER A 2 3.09 -27.35 -13.04
CA SER A 2 3.02 -26.31 -11.99
C SER A 2 2.02 -26.60 -10.84
N TYR A 3 0.82 -27.10 -11.15
CA TYR A 3 -0.19 -27.44 -10.14
C TYR A 3 0.26 -28.54 -9.16
N PHE A 4 0.87 -29.61 -9.66
CA PHE A 4 1.34 -30.73 -8.84
C PHE A 4 2.51 -30.32 -7.95
N SER A 5 3.42 -29.48 -8.44
CA SER A 5 4.50 -28.90 -7.61
C SER A 5 3.95 -28.01 -6.51
N LEU A 6 2.91 -27.20 -6.80
CA LEU A 6 2.23 -26.37 -5.80
C LEU A 6 1.53 -27.22 -4.74
N MET A 7 0.76 -28.23 -5.15
CA MET A 7 0.10 -29.16 -4.23
C MET A 7 1.09 -29.94 -3.37
N TYR A 8 2.23 -30.34 -3.95
CA TYR A 8 3.30 -31.02 -3.21
C TYR A 8 3.88 -30.12 -2.11
N LEU A 9 4.21 -28.87 -2.44
CA LEU A 9 4.71 -27.88 -1.47
C LEU A 9 3.68 -27.63 -0.35
N ILE A 10 2.40 -27.43 -0.69
CA ILE A 10 1.34 -27.24 0.30
C ILE A 10 1.23 -28.48 1.20
N SER A 11 1.25 -29.68 0.63
CA SER A 11 1.17 -30.93 1.40
C SER A 11 2.36 -31.15 2.34
N ALA A 12 3.54 -30.62 2.00
CA ALA A 12 4.73 -30.69 2.84
C ALA A 12 4.64 -29.72 4.04
N PHE A 13 3.96 -28.58 3.88
CA PHE A 13 3.71 -27.63 4.95
C PHE A 13 2.58 -28.07 5.90
N VAL A 14 1.47 -28.56 5.34
CA VAL A 14 0.30 -29.02 6.13
C VAL A 14 0.63 -30.25 6.99
N ARG A 15 1.61 -31.07 6.58
CA ARG A 15 2.07 -32.23 7.36
C ARG A 15 2.86 -31.88 8.64
N LYS A 16 3.31 -30.64 8.81
CA LYS A 16 3.99 -30.21 10.04
C LYS A 16 2.97 -29.77 11.10
N PRO A 17 3.16 -30.12 12.39
CA PRO A 17 2.35 -29.55 13.47
C PRO A 17 2.40 -28.01 13.42
N GLY A 18 1.23 -27.36 13.41
CA GLY A 18 1.12 -25.89 13.28
C GLY A 18 1.26 -25.33 11.86
N GLY A 19 1.39 -26.18 10.84
CA GLY A 19 1.45 -25.75 9.44
C GLY A 19 0.19 -25.03 8.97
N PHE A 20 -0.99 -25.49 9.42
CA PHE A 20 -2.26 -24.84 9.13
C PHE A 20 -2.36 -23.44 9.78
N ASP A 21 -2.04 -23.31 11.07
CA ASP A 21 -2.04 -22.01 11.77
C ASP A 21 -1.06 -21.01 11.13
N PHE A 22 0.08 -21.50 10.66
CA PHE A 22 1.03 -20.68 9.91
C PHE A 22 0.42 -20.17 8.61
N LEU A 23 -0.18 -21.06 7.82
CA LEU A 23 -0.85 -20.68 6.56
C LEU A 23 -2.00 -19.73 6.82
N GLU A 24 -2.83 -19.98 7.83
CA GLU A 24 -3.93 -19.12 8.24
C GLU A 24 -3.43 -17.70 8.58
N ARG A 25 -2.35 -17.61 9.37
CA ARG A 25 -1.72 -16.31 9.66
C ARG A 25 -1.13 -15.66 8.41
N ALA A 26 -0.53 -16.43 7.51
CA ALA A 26 0.12 -15.92 6.29
C ALA A 26 -0.88 -15.40 5.25
N ILE A 27 -2.10 -15.96 5.19
CA ILE A 27 -3.15 -15.54 4.25
C ILE A 27 -4.12 -14.52 4.86
N LYS A 28 -4.06 -14.31 6.18
CA LYS A 28 -4.95 -13.37 6.87
C LYS A 28 -4.63 -11.94 6.48
N ILE A 29 -5.63 -11.26 5.93
CA ILE A 29 -5.51 -9.84 5.59
C ILE A 29 -5.21 -9.03 6.86
N THR A 30 -4.06 -8.37 6.86
CA THR A 30 -3.55 -7.59 8.00
C THR A 30 -4.34 -6.30 8.19
N THR A 31 -4.22 -5.67 9.36
CA THR A 31 -4.86 -4.36 9.60
C THR A 31 -4.29 -3.30 8.66
N LYS A 32 -2.98 -3.34 8.42
CA LYS A 32 -2.26 -2.52 7.46
C LYS A 32 -2.86 -2.63 6.06
N GLU A 33 -3.06 -3.85 5.56
CA GLU A 33 -3.67 -4.07 4.23
C GLU A 33 -5.09 -3.54 4.15
N LYS A 34 -5.91 -3.75 5.19
CA LYS A 34 -7.26 -3.19 5.23
C LYS A 34 -7.27 -1.67 5.18
N VAL A 35 -6.40 -1.03 5.96
CA VAL A 35 -6.23 0.44 5.96
C VAL A 35 -5.75 0.92 4.59
N TYR A 36 -4.76 0.25 4.00
CA TYR A 36 -4.24 0.57 2.67
C TYR A 36 -5.34 0.49 1.60
N ASN A 37 -6.15 -0.57 1.62
CA ASN A 37 -7.24 -0.79 0.67
C ASN A 37 -8.34 0.27 0.79
N ILE A 38 -8.64 0.74 2.00
CA ILE A 38 -9.58 1.86 2.20
C ILE A 38 -8.98 3.14 1.61
N ILE A 39 -7.72 3.45 1.90
CA ILE A 39 -7.08 4.68 1.42
C ILE A 39 -7.00 4.70 -0.11
N ILE A 40 -6.60 3.60 -0.74
CA ILE A 40 -6.44 3.54 -2.20
C ILE A 40 -7.78 3.52 -2.96
N SER A 41 -8.89 3.25 -2.27
CA SER A 41 -10.23 3.32 -2.88
C SER A 41 -10.57 4.72 -3.39
N ASP A 42 -10.00 5.75 -2.75
CA ASP A 42 -10.07 7.15 -3.19
C ASP A 42 -8.93 7.95 -2.56
N LEU A 43 -7.87 8.20 -3.32
CA LEU A 43 -6.73 9.00 -2.86
C LEU A 43 -6.97 10.51 -2.93
N THR A 44 -8.00 10.95 -3.67
CA THR A 44 -8.36 12.37 -3.75
C THR A 44 -9.03 12.84 -2.46
N ARG A 45 -9.64 11.91 -1.71
CA ARG A 45 -10.18 12.16 -0.38
C ARG A 45 -9.09 12.26 0.71
N LYS A 46 -9.24 13.26 1.58
CA LYS A 46 -8.42 13.43 2.79
C LYS A 46 -8.93 12.52 3.91
N TRP A 47 -8.55 11.25 3.90
CA TRP A 47 -8.94 10.30 4.95
C TRP A 47 -8.35 10.66 6.32
N SER A 48 -9.22 10.72 7.33
CA SER A 48 -8.82 10.77 8.73
C SER A 48 -8.71 9.39 9.35
N GLN A 49 -7.95 9.28 10.45
CA GLN A 49 -7.87 8.04 11.23
C GLN A 49 -9.24 7.62 11.79
N ALA A 50 -10.11 8.58 12.12
CA ALA A 50 -11.45 8.32 12.65
C ALA A 50 -12.36 7.66 11.60
N GLU A 51 -12.36 8.17 10.37
CA GLU A 51 -13.16 7.60 9.29
C GLU A 51 -12.70 6.19 8.92
N VAL A 52 -11.38 5.97 8.83
CA VAL A 52 -10.84 4.63 8.52
C VAL A 52 -11.12 3.66 9.66
N ALA A 53 -10.98 4.08 10.92
CA ALA A 53 -11.34 3.26 12.07
C ALA A 53 -12.83 2.89 12.06
N GLY A 54 -13.71 3.86 11.77
CA GLY A 54 -15.15 3.63 11.63
C GLY A 54 -15.49 2.62 10.54
N LYS A 55 -14.85 2.71 9.37
CA LYS A 55 -14.99 1.72 8.28
C LYS A 55 -14.53 0.32 8.64
N LEU A 56 -13.64 0.19 9.62
CA LEU A 56 -13.15 -1.09 10.13
C LEU A 56 -13.91 -1.58 11.36
N PHE A 57 -14.96 -0.86 11.78
CA PHE A 57 -15.69 -1.11 13.03
C PHE A 57 -14.78 -1.12 14.27
N MET A 58 -13.82 -0.18 14.31
CA MET A 58 -12.85 -0.03 15.39
C MET A 58 -12.89 1.38 15.98
N SER A 59 -12.51 1.50 17.25
CA SER A 59 -12.09 2.79 17.79
C SER A 59 -10.73 3.22 17.21
N VAL A 60 -10.44 4.51 17.19
CA VAL A 60 -9.13 5.04 16.76
C VAL A 60 -7.99 4.45 17.60
N SER A 61 -8.19 4.27 18.91
CA SER A 61 -7.21 3.66 19.82
C SER A 61 -6.94 2.19 19.47
N SER A 62 -8.00 1.43 19.16
CA SER A 62 -7.85 0.03 18.71
C SER A 62 -7.10 -0.07 17.38
N LEU A 63 -7.40 0.83 16.43
CA LEU A 63 -6.69 0.91 15.15
C LEU A 63 -5.20 1.19 15.38
N LYS A 64 -4.86 2.23 16.15
CA LYS A 64 -3.47 2.59 16.46
C LYS A 64 -2.71 1.44 17.11
N ARG A 65 -3.31 0.77 18.10
CA ARG A 65 -2.69 -0.38 18.78
C ARG A 65 -2.40 -1.52 17.80
N LYS A 66 -3.34 -1.85 16.91
CA LYS A 66 -3.15 -2.91 15.90
C LYS A 66 -2.07 -2.55 14.88
N LEU A 67 -2.06 -1.31 14.39
CA LEU A 67 -1.02 -0.86 13.46
C LEU A 67 0.36 -0.83 14.11
N ALA A 68 0.46 -0.43 15.39
CA ALA A 68 1.71 -0.49 16.13
C ALA A 68 2.21 -1.93 16.34
N ALA A 69 1.31 -2.90 16.56
CA ALA A 69 1.67 -4.32 16.61
C ALA A 69 2.13 -4.87 15.25
N GLU A 70 1.76 -4.21 14.15
CA GLU A 70 2.25 -4.49 12.79
C GLU A 70 3.42 -3.56 12.41
N GLU A 71 4.04 -2.90 13.40
CA GLU A 71 5.21 -2.01 13.26
C GLU A 71 5.05 -0.89 12.21
N VAL A 72 3.82 -0.40 12.03
CA VAL A 72 3.50 0.60 11.02
C VAL A 72 2.63 1.71 11.58
N SER A 73 2.82 2.94 11.08
CA SER A 73 1.96 4.08 11.40
C SER A 73 0.95 4.33 10.28
N PHE A 74 -0.21 4.89 10.64
CA PHE A 74 -1.21 5.32 9.65
C PHE A 74 -0.62 6.24 8.57
N SER A 75 0.20 7.22 8.99
CA SER A 75 0.84 8.17 8.07
C SER A 75 1.81 7.47 7.10
N LYS A 76 2.49 6.40 7.53
CA LYS A 76 3.34 5.59 6.65
C LYS A 76 2.50 4.85 5.60
N ILE A 77 1.39 4.22 6.01
CA ILE A 77 0.49 3.53 5.08
C ILE A 77 -0.09 4.51 4.05
N TYR A 78 -0.50 5.68 4.52
CA TYR A 78 -1.07 6.74 3.68
C TYR A 78 -0.04 7.27 2.68
N LEU A 79 1.20 7.50 3.11
CA LEU A 79 2.31 7.87 2.23
C LEU A 79 2.58 6.77 1.18
N ASP A 80 2.65 5.51 1.62
CA ASP A 80 2.95 4.38 0.74
C ASP A 80 1.85 4.19 -0.32
N ALA A 81 0.58 4.30 0.06
CA ALA A 81 -0.54 4.24 -0.87
C ALA A 81 -0.43 5.31 -1.97
N ARG A 82 -0.11 6.55 -1.59
CA ARG A 82 0.08 7.64 -2.55
C ARG A 82 1.28 7.40 -3.47
N MET A 83 2.41 6.98 -2.92
CA MET A 83 3.65 6.76 -3.68
C MET A 83 3.56 5.55 -4.62
N ASN A 84 2.93 4.47 -4.18
CA ASN A 84 2.68 3.30 -5.02
C ASN A 84 1.75 3.64 -6.19
N GLN A 85 0.68 4.40 -5.93
CA GLN A 85 -0.20 4.88 -7.00
C GLN A 85 0.55 5.81 -7.96
N ALA A 86 1.41 6.69 -7.45
CA ALA A 86 2.20 7.59 -8.27
C ALA A 86 3.09 6.82 -9.25
N ILE A 87 3.82 5.80 -8.78
CA ILE A 87 4.61 4.93 -9.66
C ILE A 87 3.74 4.27 -10.71
N LYS A 88 2.58 3.73 -10.32
CA LYS A 88 1.66 3.07 -11.25
C LYS A 88 1.22 4.03 -12.36
N LEU A 89 0.78 5.23 -12.00
CA LEU A 89 0.33 6.25 -12.97
C LEU A 89 1.46 6.73 -13.89
N LEU A 90 2.66 6.96 -13.35
CA LEU A 90 3.82 7.36 -14.13
C LEU A 90 4.25 6.28 -15.12
N ARG A 91 4.23 5.00 -14.71
CA ARG A 91 4.54 3.86 -15.59
C ARG A 91 3.52 3.70 -16.71
N MET A 92 2.26 4.00 -16.43
CA MET A 92 1.18 3.91 -17.42
C MET A 92 1.11 5.13 -18.35
N GLY A 93 1.94 6.16 -18.14
CA GLY A 93 1.82 7.41 -18.90
C GLY A 93 0.47 8.11 -18.71
N ALA A 94 -0.16 7.95 -17.55
CA ALA A 94 -1.54 8.38 -17.31
C ALA A 94 -1.74 9.92 -17.30
N GLY A 95 -0.68 10.70 -17.44
CA GLY A 95 -0.71 12.16 -17.50
C GLY A 95 0.66 12.78 -17.23
N ASN A 96 0.70 14.11 -17.23
CA ASN A 96 1.89 14.85 -16.80
C ASN A 96 2.06 14.80 -15.27
N ILE A 97 3.23 15.24 -14.77
CA ILE A 97 3.58 15.19 -13.35
C ILE A 97 2.55 15.91 -12.45
N SER A 98 1.98 17.02 -12.93
CA SER A 98 0.97 17.76 -12.17
C SER A 98 -0.33 16.98 -12.05
N GLN A 99 -0.79 16.36 -13.15
CA GLN A 99 -2.00 15.52 -13.15
C GLN A 99 -1.82 14.30 -12.24
N VAL A 100 -0.65 13.64 -12.29
CA VAL A 100 -0.32 12.53 -11.40
C VAL A 100 -0.33 12.97 -9.93
N ALA A 101 0.22 14.15 -9.61
CA ALA A 101 0.19 14.68 -8.25
C ALA A 101 -1.26 14.82 -7.73
N THR A 102 -2.15 15.38 -8.56
CA THR A 102 -3.58 15.55 -8.23
C THR A 102 -4.27 14.20 -8.03
N MET A 103 -4.06 13.22 -8.93
CA MET A 103 -4.62 11.86 -8.80
C MET A 103 -4.13 11.12 -7.55
N CYS A 104 -2.94 11.46 -7.05
CA CYS A 104 -2.40 10.95 -5.80
C CYS A 104 -2.82 11.76 -4.55
N GLY A 105 -3.72 12.74 -4.70
CA GLY A 105 -4.27 13.53 -3.60
C GLY A 105 -3.35 14.62 -3.05
N TYR A 106 -2.43 15.13 -3.88
CA TYR A 106 -1.57 16.26 -3.53
C TYR A 106 -2.13 17.58 -4.06
N ASP A 107 -2.22 18.57 -3.16
CA ASP A 107 -2.71 19.91 -3.50
C ASP A 107 -1.69 20.69 -4.36
N THR A 108 -0.38 20.42 -4.18
CA THR A 108 0.68 21.11 -4.94
C THR A 108 1.65 20.11 -5.59
N PRO A 109 1.97 20.26 -6.88
CA PRO A 109 2.95 19.42 -7.58
C PRO A 109 4.36 19.49 -6.96
N SER A 110 4.79 20.65 -6.49
CA SER A 110 6.12 20.84 -5.88
C SER A 110 6.30 19.99 -4.63
N TYR A 111 5.29 19.95 -3.75
CA TYR A 111 5.32 19.10 -2.57
C TYR A 111 5.31 17.61 -2.95
N PHE A 112 4.49 17.22 -3.92
CA PHE A 112 4.52 15.86 -4.45
C PHE A 112 5.92 15.46 -4.94
N ILE A 113 6.58 16.29 -5.75
CA ILE A 113 7.93 16.03 -6.29
C ILE A 113 8.94 15.86 -5.14
N ALA A 114 8.88 16.73 -4.12
CA ALA A 114 9.78 16.65 -2.97
C ALA A 114 9.58 15.34 -2.18
N ILE A 115 8.33 14.95 -1.94
CA ILE A 115 7.98 13.72 -1.24
C ILE A 115 8.38 12.49 -2.06
N PHE A 116 8.09 12.48 -3.37
CA PHE A 116 8.46 11.41 -4.28
C PHE A 116 9.97 11.23 -4.33
N LYS A 117 10.74 12.31 -4.48
CA LYS A 117 12.21 12.28 -4.45
C LYS A 117 12.73 11.75 -3.10
N ARG A 118 12.14 12.16 -1.98
CA ARG A 118 12.55 11.65 -0.67
C ARG A 118 12.29 10.14 -0.54
N HIS A 119 11.18 9.67 -1.09
CA HIS A 119 10.72 8.29 -1.01
C HIS A 119 11.48 7.35 -1.95
N PHE A 120 11.64 7.72 -3.23
CA PHE A 120 12.27 6.88 -4.26
C PHE A 120 13.70 7.28 -4.63
N LYS A 121 14.24 8.34 -4.01
CA LYS A 121 15.60 8.90 -4.27
C LYS A 121 15.82 9.49 -5.67
N ILE A 122 14.79 9.53 -6.51
CA ILE A 122 14.79 10.13 -7.86
C ILE A 122 13.56 11.01 -8.06
N THR A 123 13.62 11.97 -8.98
CA THR A 123 12.45 12.81 -9.29
C THR A 123 11.43 12.05 -10.15
N PRO A 124 10.13 12.41 -10.11
CA PRO A 124 9.12 11.83 -11.00
C PRO A 124 9.51 11.94 -12.48
N LEU A 125 10.08 13.09 -12.88
CA LEU A 125 10.53 13.32 -14.26
C LEU A 125 11.67 12.37 -14.66
N SER A 126 12.65 12.19 -13.79
CA SER A 126 13.75 11.25 -14.03
C SER A 126 13.23 9.82 -14.14
N PHE A 127 12.29 9.44 -13.27
CA PHE A 127 11.65 8.12 -13.33
C PHE A 127 10.91 7.89 -14.65
N MET A 128 10.13 8.86 -15.13
CA MET A 128 9.45 8.75 -16.43
C MET A 128 10.43 8.59 -17.60
N ARG A 129 11.55 9.33 -17.58
CA ARG A 129 12.59 9.21 -18.62
C ARG A 129 13.19 7.80 -18.67
N THR A 130 13.42 7.18 -17.52
CA THR A 130 13.94 5.80 -17.46
C THR A 130 12.94 4.76 -17.99
N MET A 131 11.63 5.02 -17.96
CA MET A 131 10.59 4.10 -18.42
C MET A 131 10.27 4.23 -19.93
N ASN A 132 10.63 5.34 -20.57
CA ASN A 132 10.38 5.59 -21.99
C ASN A 132 11.52 5.11 -22.91
N HIS A 133 12.48 4.35 -22.37
CA HIS A 133 13.55 3.65 -23.08
C HIS A 133 13.37 2.14 -22.91
#